data_AF-A0A8B7Z7F9-F1
#
_entry.id   AF-A0A8B7Z7F9-F1
#
_cell.length_a   1.000
_cell.length_b   1.000
_cell.length_c   1.000
_cell.angle_alpha   90.00
_cell.angle_beta   90.00
_cell.angle_gamma   90.00
#
_symmetry.space_group_name_H-M   'P 1'
#
loop_
_entity.id
_entity.type
_entity.pdbx_description
1 polymer ?
#
loop_
_entity_poly.entity_id
_entity_poly.type
_entity_poly.pdbx_seq_one_letter_code
_entity_poly.pdbx_strand_id
1 'polypeptide(L)'
;MALERGLSDDSLVDGRTNNLASSLGSMSQVDESIREAIQETKSTLCSATPLTPVGKRKQMIKMLTLTLMPIIVLTALAISDLIATLTKSIDAIEIRRNVRFSRQVGTLVHSLQLERDMTALYISSLMQQSLTGPQRKIFLINTYPQTDEILENLDDWPVAGTVAYQQFQNKEAFMSFLYEYRLTFDIIHNTTIYEVINFYTDAIQLFIDWLYESVGKSGGQGLWETLVAYQLLIVGMEQTGIERTLGAVFYTQGGFDKPADYRWYMEKMQVGKSNIWASQKYSDLVREILQGKVQEFEYDYEEIISAMREEISYNNASREPSWQEGIWWFDNMTIYIDTLKDIQRKMAEVG
;
A
#
# COMPACT_ATOMS: atom_id res chain seq x y z
N MET A 1 -45.13 -23.23 -56.63
CA MET A 1 -43.82 -23.17 -55.94
C MET A 1 -43.28 -21.79 -56.20
N ALA A 2 -42.85 -21.07 -55.15
CA ALA A 2 -42.80 -19.61 -55.09
C ALA A 2 -44.16 -18.91 -55.27
N LEU A 3 -44.32 -17.78 -54.59
CA LEU A 3 -45.19 -16.63 -54.92
C LEU A 3 -44.86 -15.50 -53.94
N GLU A 4 -44.57 -14.30 -54.44
CA GLU A 4 -44.18 -13.12 -53.65
C GLU A 4 -44.66 -11.85 -54.38
N ARG A 5 -45.08 -10.81 -53.63
CA ARG A 5 -45.33 -9.39 -54.04
C ARG A 5 -46.60 -9.05 -54.86
N GLY A 6 -46.94 -7.75 -54.82
CA GLY A 6 -48.10 -7.09 -55.48
C GLY A 6 -49.31 -6.93 -54.55
N LEU A 7 -49.59 -5.83 -53.81
CA LEU A 7 -49.20 -4.40 -53.81
C LEU A 7 -50.10 -3.47 -54.67
N SER A 8 -50.73 -2.48 -54.00
CA SER A 8 -51.45 -1.29 -54.53
C SER A 8 -52.75 -1.51 -55.35
N ASP A 9 -53.72 -0.59 -55.44
CA ASP A 9 -54.10 0.60 -54.61
C ASP A 9 -55.55 1.05 -54.96
N ASP A 10 -56.02 2.18 -54.37
CA ASP A 10 -57.16 3.03 -54.83
C ASP A 10 -58.59 2.41 -54.79
N SER A 11 -59.74 3.13 -54.82
CA SER A 11 -60.17 4.54 -54.57
C SER A 11 -61.74 4.57 -54.67
N LEU A 12 -62.58 5.59 -54.42
CA LEU A 12 -62.57 6.90 -53.72
C LEU A 12 -64.06 7.39 -53.56
N VAL A 13 -64.34 8.39 -52.69
CA VAL A 13 -65.59 9.22 -52.62
C VAL A 13 -66.88 8.47 -52.16
N ASP A 14 -67.77 8.99 -51.29
CA ASP A 14 -68.01 10.31 -50.63
C ASP A 14 -68.18 10.10 -49.08
N GLY A 15 -68.66 11.01 -48.20
CA GLY A 15 -69.31 12.28 -48.46
C GLY A 15 -69.91 13.11 -47.31
N ARG A 16 -71.10 13.69 -47.61
CA ARG A 16 -71.64 14.94 -47.06
C ARG A 16 -72.49 14.90 -45.76
N THR A 17 -71.99 15.65 -44.77
CA THR A 17 -72.68 16.70 -43.97
C THR A 17 -73.76 16.40 -42.90
N ASN A 18 -73.42 16.90 -41.68
CA ASN A 18 -74.21 17.79 -40.81
C ASN A 18 -75.13 17.27 -39.68
N ASN A 19 -74.75 17.71 -38.48
CA ASN A 19 -75.57 18.36 -37.44
C ASN A 19 -76.32 17.56 -36.34
N LEU A 20 -75.77 17.76 -35.13
CA LEU A 20 -76.43 18.25 -33.91
C LEU A 20 -77.22 17.32 -32.97
N ALA A 21 -77.18 17.75 -31.71
CA ALA A 21 -78.10 17.47 -30.59
C ALA A 21 -78.19 16.03 -30.05
N SER A 22 -77.39 15.79 -29.01
CA SER A 22 -77.75 14.88 -27.92
C SER A 22 -79.11 15.23 -27.31
N SER A 23 -79.92 14.23 -26.95
CA SER A 23 -81.00 14.39 -25.97
C SER A 23 -81.10 13.14 -25.07
N LEU A 24 -81.62 13.32 -23.86
CA LEU A 24 -81.75 12.27 -22.86
C LEU A 24 -82.92 11.33 -23.20
N GLY A 25 -82.76 10.03 -22.92
CA GLY A 25 -83.85 9.06 -23.03
C GLY A 25 -83.56 7.75 -22.30
N SER A 26 -84.46 7.36 -21.40
CA SER A 26 -84.58 6.04 -20.76
C SER A 26 -83.37 5.51 -19.95
N MET A 27 -83.28 5.94 -18.69
CA MET A 27 -83.06 5.02 -17.55
C MET A 27 -84.07 5.33 -16.43
N SER A 28 -85.35 5.46 -16.80
CA SER A 28 -86.46 5.68 -15.87
C SER A 28 -87.00 4.36 -15.30
N GLN A 29 -86.10 3.50 -14.83
CA GLN A 29 -86.39 2.27 -14.07
C GLN A 29 -85.10 1.78 -13.41
N VAL A 30 -84.77 2.35 -12.25
CA VAL A 30 -83.85 1.77 -11.27
C VAL A 30 -84.60 1.81 -9.95
N ASP A 31 -84.89 0.65 -9.39
CA ASP A 31 -85.77 0.50 -8.24
C ASP A 31 -85.17 1.11 -6.97
N GLU A 32 -86.03 1.64 -6.10
CA GLU A 32 -85.60 2.38 -4.91
C GLU A 32 -84.93 1.45 -3.88
N SER A 33 -85.29 0.17 -3.88
CA SER A 33 -84.64 -0.91 -3.12
C SER A 33 -83.13 -1.04 -3.39
N ILE A 34 -82.67 -0.73 -4.61
CA ILE A 34 -81.26 -0.84 -5.01
C ILE A 34 -80.42 0.26 -4.36
N ARG A 35 -81.03 1.38 -3.94
CA ARG A 35 -80.31 2.45 -3.23
C ARG A 35 -79.98 2.07 -1.79
N GLU A 36 -80.90 1.43 -1.09
CA GLU A 36 -80.68 1.02 0.31
C GLU A 36 -79.69 -0.15 0.42
N ALA A 37 -79.75 -1.10 -0.52
CA ALA A 37 -78.83 -2.25 -0.59
C ALA A 37 -77.33 -1.89 -0.74
N ILE A 38 -77.02 -0.66 -1.16
CA ILE A 38 -75.64 -0.16 -1.30
C ILE A 38 -75.13 0.50 0.01
N GLN A 39 -76.00 0.75 0.99
CA GLN A 39 -75.65 1.54 2.17
C GLN A 39 -75.06 0.72 3.34
N GLU A 40 -75.22 -0.61 3.33
CA GLU A 40 -74.57 -1.53 4.29
C GLU A 40 -73.37 -2.29 3.70
N THR A 41 -72.27 -1.59 3.44
CA THR A 41 -70.96 -2.27 3.27
C THR A 41 -69.82 -1.44 3.85
N LYS A 42 -69.70 -1.43 5.18
CA LYS A 42 -68.51 -0.90 5.89
C LYS A 42 -67.31 -1.86 5.77
N SER A 43 -66.72 -1.94 4.57
CA SER A 43 -65.36 -2.45 4.37
C SER A 43 -64.46 -1.31 3.87
N THR A 44 -63.98 -0.51 4.82
CA THR A 44 -63.31 0.77 4.56
C THR A 44 -61.84 0.61 4.17
N LEU A 45 -61.56 0.44 2.87
CA LEU A 45 -60.23 0.81 2.32
C LEU A 45 -60.22 1.20 0.83
N CYS A 46 -61.07 0.60 -0.01
CA CYS A 46 -60.91 0.68 -1.48
C CYS A 46 -62.07 1.30 -2.29
N SER A 47 -63.24 1.54 -1.72
CA SER A 47 -64.41 2.10 -2.43
C SER A 47 -64.44 3.64 -2.47
N ALA A 48 -63.65 4.25 -3.35
CA ALA A 48 -63.81 5.66 -3.71
C ALA A 48 -64.54 5.75 -5.06
N THR A 49 -65.84 6.09 -5.07
CA THR A 49 -66.62 6.23 -6.30
C THR A 49 -66.13 7.42 -7.14
N PRO A 50 -65.71 7.22 -8.41
CA PRO A 50 -65.10 8.27 -9.25
C PRO A 50 -66.08 9.35 -9.72
N LEU A 51 -67.35 9.24 -9.36
CA LEU A 51 -68.44 10.12 -9.78
C LEU A 51 -68.52 11.43 -8.97
N THR A 52 -67.83 11.54 -7.82
CA THR A 52 -67.80 12.77 -7.00
C THR A 52 -66.46 13.51 -7.12
N PRO A 53 -66.42 14.86 -6.97
CA PRO A 53 -65.17 15.62 -7.00
C PRO A 53 -64.16 15.17 -5.93
N VAL A 54 -64.65 14.79 -4.74
CA VAL A 54 -63.86 14.28 -3.64
C VAL A 54 -63.33 12.86 -3.92
N GLY A 55 -64.15 12.00 -4.55
CA GLY A 55 -63.74 10.68 -5.02
C GLY A 55 -62.60 10.74 -6.02
N LYS A 56 -62.71 11.62 -7.04
CA LYS A 56 -61.64 11.86 -8.02
C LYS A 56 -60.33 12.32 -7.36
N ARG A 57 -60.37 13.25 -6.40
CA ARG A 57 -59.18 13.64 -5.61
C ARG A 57 -58.56 12.47 -4.85
N LYS A 58 -59.37 11.64 -4.16
CA LYS A 58 -58.86 10.45 -3.44
C LYS A 58 -58.23 9.42 -4.38
N GLN A 59 -58.80 9.21 -5.58
CA GLN A 59 -58.25 8.28 -6.55
C GLN A 59 -56.94 8.80 -7.20
N MET A 60 -56.86 10.10 -7.53
CA MET A 60 -55.61 10.72 -7.99
C MET A 60 -54.51 10.60 -6.94
N ILE A 61 -54.81 10.82 -5.64
CA ILE A 61 -53.84 10.63 -4.56
C ILE A 61 -53.35 9.17 -4.53
N LYS A 62 -54.24 8.16 -4.59
CA LYS A 62 -53.81 6.74 -4.62
C LYS A 62 -52.88 6.43 -5.81
N MET A 63 -53.20 6.91 -7.01
CA MET A 63 -52.36 6.69 -8.21
C MET A 63 -50.99 7.41 -8.07
N LEU A 64 -50.98 8.61 -7.49
CA LEU A 64 -49.76 9.40 -7.25
C LEU A 64 -48.87 8.77 -6.16
N THR A 65 -49.45 8.22 -5.09
CA THR A 65 -48.68 7.49 -4.07
C THR A 65 -48.06 6.21 -4.62
N LEU A 66 -48.80 5.49 -5.48
CA LEU A 66 -48.34 4.26 -6.14
C LEU A 66 -47.09 4.50 -7.01
N THR A 67 -47.00 5.65 -7.69
CA THR A 67 -45.85 6.00 -8.53
C THR A 67 -44.72 6.70 -7.77
N LEU A 68 -45.02 7.52 -6.76
CA LEU A 68 -43.99 8.19 -5.95
C LEU A 68 -43.22 7.23 -5.05
N MET A 69 -43.86 6.19 -4.47
CA MET A 69 -43.18 5.30 -3.53
C MET A 69 -41.97 4.58 -4.15
N PRO A 70 -42.04 3.97 -5.35
CA PRO A 70 -40.86 3.42 -6.03
C PRO A 70 -39.78 4.47 -6.33
N ILE A 71 -40.18 5.68 -6.75
CA ILE A 71 -39.24 6.77 -7.08
C ILE A 71 -38.44 7.19 -5.83
N ILE A 72 -39.09 7.31 -4.68
CA ILE A 72 -38.44 7.66 -3.40
C ILE A 72 -37.45 6.55 -2.99
N VAL A 73 -37.85 5.28 -3.09
CA VAL A 73 -36.97 4.13 -2.76
C VAL A 73 -35.75 4.07 -3.69
N LEU A 74 -35.95 4.20 -5.00
CA LEU A 74 -34.84 4.24 -5.98
C LEU A 74 -33.92 5.44 -5.75
N THR A 75 -34.47 6.61 -5.41
CA THR A 75 -33.68 7.81 -5.08
C THR A 75 -32.85 7.59 -3.82
N ALA A 76 -33.42 6.99 -2.77
CA ALA A 76 -32.70 6.69 -1.53
C ALA A 76 -31.58 5.67 -1.74
N LEU A 77 -31.83 4.63 -2.55
CA LEU A 77 -30.81 3.64 -2.93
C LEU A 77 -29.68 4.29 -3.74
N ALA A 78 -30.00 5.13 -4.74
CA ALA A 78 -29.01 5.83 -5.55
C ALA A 78 -28.16 6.81 -4.73
N ILE A 79 -28.75 7.51 -3.75
CA ILE A 79 -28.00 8.36 -2.81
C ILE A 79 -27.09 7.52 -1.91
N SER A 80 -27.58 6.38 -1.40
CA SER A 80 -26.78 5.48 -0.56
C SER A 80 -25.60 4.87 -1.33
N ASP A 81 -25.80 4.47 -2.58
CA ASP A 81 -24.77 3.89 -3.44
C ASP A 81 -23.76 4.95 -3.91
N LEU A 82 -24.22 6.18 -4.20
CA LEU A 82 -23.34 7.32 -4.47
C LEU A 82 -22.47 7.65 -3.26
N ILE A 83 -23.02 7.71 -2.05
CA ILE A 83 -22.24 7.95 -0.82
C ILE A 83 -21.21 6.82 -0.61
N ALA A 84 -21.64 5.56 -0.70
CA ALA A 84 -20.73 4.41 -0.56
C ALA A 84 -19.63 4.38 -1.63
N THR A 85 -19.93 4.82 -2.85
CA THR A 85 -18.96 4.93 -3.96
C THR A 85 -18.01 6.10 -3.74
N LEU A 86 -18.50 7.25 -3.24
CA LEU A 86 -17.66 8.40 -2.90
C LEU A 86 -16.67 8.08 -1.78
N THR A 87 -17.12 7.44 -0.69
CA THR A 87 -16.23 6.96 0.39
C THR A 87 -15.14 6.05 -0.18
N LYS A 88 -15.51 4.95 -0.87
CA LYS A 88 -14.54 4.06 -1.52
C LYS A 88 -13.55 4.78 -2.46
N SER A 89 -14.00 5.83 -3.16
CA SER A 89 -13.14 6.60 -4.06
C SER A 89 -12.13 7.49 -3.31
N ILE A 90 -12.49 7.98 -2.13
CA ILE A 90 -11.59 8.72 -1.23
C ILE A 90 -10.59 7.75 -0.60
N ASP A 91 -11.08 6.64 -0.05
CA ASP A 91 -10.26 5.59 0.56
C ASP A 91 -9.19 5.08 -0.44
N ALA A 92 -9.60 4.80 -1.69
CA ALA A 92 -8.70 4.36 -2.75
C ALA A 92 -7.66 5.42 -3.19
N ILE A 93 -7.94 6.72 -3.02
CA ILE A 93 -6.98 7.80 -3.27
C ILE A 93 -5.97 7.88 -2.12
N GLU A 94 -6.42 7.76 -0.87
CA GLU A 94 -5.55 7.77 0.31
C GLU A 94 -4.61 6.55 0.30
N ILE A 95 -5.17 5.35 0.09
CA ILE A 95 -4.42 4.11 -0.13
C ILE A 95 -3.35 4.33 -1.20
N ARG A 96 -3.75 4.73 -2.43
CA ARG A 96 -2.79 4.91 -3.54
C ARG A 96 -1.69 5.93 -3.24
N ARG A 97 -1.93 6.93 -2.39
CA ARG A 97 -0.86 7.82 -1.89
C ARG A 97 0.06 7.08 -0.92
N ASN A 98 -0.50 6.46 0.11
CA ASN A 98 0.24 5.72 1.13
C ASN A 98 1.12 4.61 0.51
N VAL A 99 0.63 3.94 -0.53
CA VAL A 99 1.37 2.97 -1.36
C VAL A 99 2.61 3.59 -2.02
N ARG A 100 2.44 4.71 -2.74
CA ARG A 100 3.55 5.39 -3.42
C ARG A 100 4.60 5.87 -2.42
N PHE A 101 4.15 6.53 -1.37
CA PHE A 101 4.94 7.03 -0.26
C PHE A 101 5.75 5.90 0.41
N SER A 102 5.10 4.79 0.75
CA SER A 102 5.73 3.61 1.36
C SER A 102 6.87 3.04 0.51
N ARG A 103 6.66 2.98 -0.82
CA ARG A 103 7.67 2.55 -1.79
C ARG A 103 8.83 3.55 -1.93
N GLN A 104 8.55 4.86 -1.87
CA GLN A 104 9.57 5.92 -1.91
C GLN A 104 10.46 5.90 -0.66
N VAL A 105 9.86 5.81 0.53
CA VAL A 105 10.60 5.68 1.78
C VAL A 105 11.41 4.37 1.83
N GLY A 106 10.83 3.25 1.38
CA GLY A 106 11.56 1.97 1.27
C GLY A 106 12.81 2.07 0.40
N THR A 107 12.71 2.74 -0.75
CA THR A 107 13.84 2.97 -1.66
C THR A 107 14.92 3.83 -1.00
N LEU A 108 14.53 4.89 -0.28
CA LEU A 108 15.46 5.76 0.45
C LEU A 108 16.17 5.03 1.61
N VAL A 109 15.42 4.34 2.46
CA VAL A 109 15.96 3.54 3.58
C VAL A 109 16.98 2.53 3.05
N HIS A 110 16.66 1.81 1.98
CA HIS A 110 17.57 0.86 1.36
C HIS A 110 18.84 1.52 0.78
N SER A 111 18.75 2.72 0.19
CA SER A 111 19.95 3.43 -0.28
C SER A 111 20.86 3.85 0.87
N LEU A 112 20.29 4.32 1.98
CA LEU A 112 21.04 4.65 3.20
C LEU A 112 21.68 3.40 3.83
N GLN A 113 21.03 2.24 3.76
CA GLN A 113 21.62 0.96 4.16
C GLN A 113 22.83 0.59 3.28
N LEU A 114 22.71 0.72 1.96
CA LEU A 114 23.84 0.46 1.04
C LEU A 114 25.01 1.43 1.31
N GLU A 115 24.71 2.70 1.55
CA GLU A 115 25.72 3.72 1.84
C GLU A 115 26.45 3.45 3.17
N ARG A 116 25.72 3.11 4.24
CA ARG A 116 26.28 2.63 5.51
C ARG A 116 27.24 1.47 5.29
N ASP A 117 26.77 0.47 4.57
CA ASP A 117 27.47 -0.81 4.46
C ASP A 117 28.74 -0.68 3.60
N MET A 118 28.69 0.11 2.52
CA MET A 118 29.88 0.47 1.74
C MET A 118 30.88 1.31 2.55
N THR A 119 30.40 2.17 3.46
CA THR A 119 31.26 3.00 4.32
C THR A 119 31.95 2.15 5.39
N ALA A 120 31.22 1.26 6.05
CA ALA A 120 31.77 0.32 7.03
C ALA A 120 32.73 -0.71 6.39
N LEU A 121 32.41 -1.22 5.19
CA LEU A 121 33.31 -2.04 4.37
C LEU A 121 34.60 -1.28 4.07
N TYR A 122 34.51 -0.06 3.52
CA TYR A 122 35.70 0.73 3.21
C TYR A 122 36.59 0.95 4.44
N ILE A 123 36.03 1.39 5.57
CA ILE A 123 36.80 1.69 6.80
C ILE A 123 37.43 0.41 7.39
N SER A 124 36.67 -0.68 7.51
CA SER A 124 37.24 -1.96 7.99
C SER A 124 38.39 -2.44 7.10
N SER A 125 38.29 -2.20 5.78
CA SER A 125 39.35 -2.52 4.83
C SER A 125 40.62 -1.69 4.98
N LEU A 126 40.55 -0.48 5.55
CA LEU A 126 41.73 0.38 5.79
C LEU A 126 42.61 -0.16 6.93
N MET A 127 42.05 -0.98 7.83
CA MET A 127 42.81 -1.64 8.89
C MET A 127 43.74 -2.74 8.33
N GLN A 128 43.42 -3.28 7.15
CA GLN A 128 44.22 -4.30 6.47
C GLN A 128 45.40 -3.64 5.72
N GLN A 129 46.51 -3.42 6.43
CA GLN A 129 47.70 -2.65 6.00
C GLN A 129 48.34 -3.04 4.64
N SER A 130 48.00 -4.20 4.06
CA SER A 130 48.65 -4.76 2.87
C SER A 130 48.06 -4.32 1.52
N LEU A 131 46.91 -3.63 1.47
CA LEU A 131 46.22 -3.32 0.21
C LEU A 131 45.85 -1.83 0.08
N THR A 132 46.06 -1.28 -1.11
CA THR A 132 45.98 0.16 -1.37
C THR A 132 44.54 0.68 -1.37
N GLY A 133 44.15 1.37 -0.29
CA GLY A 133 42.82 1.94 -0.06
C GLY A 133 42.14 2.69 -1.24
N PRO A 134 42.84 3.45 -2.12
CA PRO A 134 42.21 4.16 -3.22
C PRO A 134 41.34 3.29 -4.16
N GLN A 135 41.71 2.03 -4.36
CA GLN A 135 40.93 1.10 -5.20
C GLN A 135 39.62 0.66 -4.52
N ARG A 136 39.59 0.59 -3.18
CA ARG A 136 38.38 0.22 -2.41
C ARG A 136 37.42 1.39 -2.22
N LYS A 137 37.89 2.65 -2.30
CA LYS A 137 37.02 3.84 -2.23
C LYS A 137 36.04 3.95 -3.41
N ILE A 138 36.28 3.25 -4.53
CA ILE A 138 35.43 3.35 -5.72
C ILE A 138 33.96 2.98 -5.46
N PHE A 139 33.71 2.03 -4.55
CA PHE A 139 32.36 1.64 -4.16
C PHE A 139 31.59 2.81 -3.52
N LEU A 140 32.23 3.56 -2.61
CA LEU A 140 31.64 4.76 -2.01
C LEU A 140 31.36 5.86 -3.03
N ILE A 141 32.34 6.12 -3.90
CA ILE A 141 32.23 7.15 -4.95
C ILE A 141 31.05 6.87 -5.89
N ASN A 142 30.73 5.59 -6.13
CA ASN A 142 29.59 5.18 -6.93
C ASN A 142 28.26 5.15 -6.15
N THR A 143 28.30 5.00 -4.82
CA THR A 143 27.08 4.87 -3.99
C THR A 143 26.49 6.22 -3.60
N TYR A 144 27.31 7.21 -3.21
CA TYR A 144 26.79 8.52 -2.80
C TYR A 144 25.86 9.18 -3.84
N PRO A 145 26.19 9.21 -5.15
CA PRO A 145 25.31 9.80 -6.16
C PRO A 145 23.98 9.05 -6.34
N GLN A 146 23.92 7.76 -6.00
CA GLN A 146 22.69 6.95 -6.08
C GLN A 146 21.73 7.30 -4.94
N THR A 147 22.25 7.47 -3.72
CA THR A 147 21.46 8.01 -2.59
C THR A 147 20.97 9.42 -2.89
N ASP A 148 21.82 10.25 -3.50
CA ASP A 148 21.48 11.63 -3.84
C ASP A 148 20.41 11.69 -4.95
N GLU A 149 20.50 10.86 -5.99
CA GLU A 149 19.43 10.71 -7.00
C GLU A 149 18.11 10.21 -6.39
N ILE A 150 18.15 9.24 -5.47
CA ILE A 150 16.97 8.72 -4.78
C ILE A 150 16.34 9.79 -3.87
N LEU A 151 17.14 10.62 -3.22
CA LEU A 151 16.67 11.80 -2.51
C LEU A 151 16.06 12.82 -3.49
N GLU A 152 16.78 13.24 -4.53
CA GLU A 152 16.30 14.22 -5.51
C GLU A 152 14.93 13.83 -6.11
N ASN A 153 14.67 12.54 -6.35
CA ASN A 153 13.41 11.99 -6.89
C ASN A 153 12.31 11.68 -5.83
N LEU A 154 12.47 12.07 -4.58
CA LEU A 154 11.43 11.94 -3.54
C LEU A 154 10.30 12.97 -3.72
N ASP A 155 9.07 12.52 -3.99
CA ASP A 155 7.88 13.38 -4.23
C ASP A 155 7.37 14.11 -2.97
N ASP A 156 7.27 13.37 -1.86
CA ASP A 156 6.77 13.83 -0.55
C ASP A 156 7.97 14.00 0.42
N TRP A 157 7.87 14.93 1.37
CA TRP A 157 8.83 15.10 2.50
C TRP A 157 8.04 15.02 3.83
N PRO A 158 8.65 14.64 4.98
CA PRO A 158 7.99 14.68 6.28
C PRO A 158 7.25 16.00 6.54
N VAL A 159 6.03 15.90 7.07
CA VAL A 159 5.19 17.06 7.34
C VAL A 159 5.43 17.62 8.74
N ALA A 160 5.12 18.91 8.92
CA ALA A 160 5.25 19.59 10.21
C ALA A 160 4.50 18.85 11.33
N GLY A 161 5.24 18.49 12.37
CA GLY A 161 4.76 17.68 13.51
C GLY A 161 5.39 16.29 13.59
N THR A 162 5.83 15.71 12.47
CA THR A 162 6.54 14.42 12.46
C THR A 162 7.93 14.53 13.11
N VAL A 163 8.48 13.43 13.63
CA VAL A 163 9.84 13.42 14.21
C VAL A 163 10.89 13.76 13.15
N ALA A 164 10.79 13.18 11.96
CA ALA A 164 11.71 13.44 10.85
C ALA A 164 11.73 14.91 10.42
N TYR A 165 10.59 15.61 10.42
CA TYR A 165 10.54 17.05 10.12
C TYR A 165 11.18 17.92 11.22
N GLN A 166 11.08 17.50 12.49
CA GLN A 166 11.70 18.23 13.60
C GLN A 166 13.24 18.22 13.49
N GLN A 167 13.81 17.12 12.99
CA GLN A 167 15.24 17.02 12.71
C GLN A 167 15.62 17.68 11.37
N PHE A 168 14.86 17.44 10.31
CA PHE A 168 15.14 17.91 8.95
C PHE A 168 13.88 18.53 8.30
N GLN A 169 13.75 19.84 8.40
CA GLN A 169 12.58 20.61 7.94
C GLN A 169 12.35 20.54 6.41
N ASN A 170 13.38 20.21 5.64
CA ASN A 170 13.33 20.04 4.19
C ASN A 170 14.41 19.04 3.73
N LYS A 171 14.35 18.65 2.46
CA LYS A 171 15.21 17.64 1.87
C LYS A 171 16.66 18.12 1.75
N GLU A 172 16.82 19.39 1.45
CA GLU A 172 18.09 20.07 1.25
C GLU A 172 18.92 20.07 2.55
N ALA A 173 18.27 20.21 3.71
CA ALA A 173 18.93 20.09 5.02
C ALA A 173 19.44 18.66 5.29
N PHE A 174 18.68 17.62 4.90
CA PHE A 174 19.14 16.23 5.05
C PHE A 174 20.26 15.88 4.07
N MET A 175 20.15 16.31 2.80
CA MET A 175 21.24 16.17 1.81
C MET A 175 22.51 16.92 2.28
N SER A 176 22.37 18.11 2.86
CA SER A 176 23.51 18.85 3.44
C SER A 176 24.15 18.09 4.60
N PHE A 177 23.35 17.51 5.50
CA PHE A 177 23.81 16.68 6.62
C PHE A 177 24.58 15.42 6.16
N LEU A 178 24.07 14.71 5.15
CA LEU A 178 24.82 13.61 4.53
C LEU A 178 26.12 14.09 3.88
N TYR A 179 26.09 15.18 3.12
CA TYR A 179 27.25 15.75 2.45
C TYR A 179 28.36 16.17 3.44
N GLU A 180 28.01 16.89 4.50
CA GLU A 180 28.94 17.26 5.57
C GLU A 180 29.56 16.02 6.24
N TYR A 181 28.77 14.98 6.50
CA TYR A 181 29.28 13.73 7.06
C TYR A 181 30.24 13.00 6.10
N ARG A 182 29.87 12.86 4.83
CA ARG A 182 30.72 12.23 3.78
C ARG A 182 32.06 12.95 3.62
N LEU A 183 32.11 14.27 3.77
CA LEU A 183 33.35 15.06 3.76
C LEU A 183 34.28 14.72 4.94
N THR A 184 33.75 14.29 6.09
CA THR A 184 34.60 13.99 7.26
C THR A 184 35.59 12.86 6.98
N PHE A 185 35.24 11.85 6.18
CA PHE A 185 36.12 10.72 5.87
C PHE A 185 37.39 11.09 5.07
N ASP A 186 37.35 12.17 4.31
CA ASP A 186 38.50 12.68 3.55
C ASP A 186 39.38 13.65 4.36
N ILE A 187 38.99 13.95 5.60
CA ILE A 187 39.64 14.95 6.46
C ILE A 187 40.04 14.38 7.84
N ILE A 188 39.30 13.40 8.38
CA ILE A 188 39.40 12.92 9.76
C ILE A 188 39.71 11.41 9.79
N HIS A 189 40.98 11.07 10.01
CA HIS A 189 41.47 9.68 10.03
C HIS A 189 41.09 8.84 11.26
N ASN A 190 40.02 9.19 11.99
CA ASN A 190 39.67 8.56 13.28
C ASN A 190 38.20 8.15 13.42
N THR A 191 37.37 8.27 12.36
CA THR A 191 35.98 7.80 12.42
C THR A 191 35.92 6.28 12.52
N THR A 192 35.24 5.77 13.54
CA THR A 192 35.10 4.33 13.80
C THR A 192 33.91 3.72 13.07
N ILE A 193 33.94 2.39 12.88
CA ILE A 193 32.85 1.62 12.27
C ILE A 193 31.53 1.79 13.04
N TYR A 194 31.58 1.94 14.37
CA TYR A 194 30.39 2.18 15.20
C TYR A 194 29.74 3.52 14.92
N GLU A 195 30.54 4.59 14.76
CA GLU A 195 30.04 5.92 14.44
C GLU A 195 29.38 5.93 13.06
N VAL A 196 29.91 5.17 12.10
CA VAL A 196 29.28 4.95 10.77
C VAL A 196 27.97 4.19 10.88
N ILE A 197 27.96 3.04 11.57
CA ILE A 197 26.74 2.24 11.71
C ILE A 197 25.66 3.06 12.40
N ASN A 198 25.99 3.75 13.49
CA ASN A 198 25.02 4.56 14.24
C ASN A 198 24.52 5.75 13.41
N PHE A 199 25.40 6.54 12.78
CA PHE A 199 25.02 7.71 11.98
C PHE A 199 23.94 7.37 10.93
N TYR A 200 24.17 6.33 10.13
CA TYR A 200 23.21 5.93 9.12
C TYR A 200 21.98 5.24 9.71
N THR A 201 22.11 4.46 10.79
CA THR A 201 20.97 3.79 11.43
C THR A 201 20.02 4.80 12.10
N ASP A 202 20.56 5.83 12.76
CA ASP A 202 19.78 6.93 13.33
C ASP A 202 19.04 7.70 12.21
N ALA A 203 19.73 7.98 11.08
CA ALA A 203 19.13 8.62 9.92
C ALA A 203 18.02 7.75 9.29
N ILE A 204 18.24 6.44 9.15
CA ILE A 204 17.26 5.47 8.65
C ILE A 204 16.02 5.42 9.57
N GLN A 205 16.22 5.40 10.89
CA GLN A 205 15.14 5.30 11.87
C GLN A 205 14.14 6.47 11.74
N LEU A 206 14.61 7.69 11.45
CA LEU A 206 13.72 8.84 11.20
C LEU A 206 12.73 8.59 10.05
N PHE A 207 13.17 7.95 8.96
CA PHE A 207 12.31 7.63 7.82
C PHE A 207 11.40 6.42 8.11
N ILE A 208 11.87 5.45 8.89
CA ILE A 208 11.05 4.33 9.39
C ILE A 208 9.94 4.84 10.32
N ASP A 209 10.23 5.78 11.22
CA ASP A 209 9.25 6.39 12.11
C ASP A 209 8.25 7.25 11.34
N TRP A 210 8.70 8.03 10.35
CA TRP A 210 7.79 8.78 9.45
C TRP A 210 6.84 7.87 8.65
N LEU A 211 7.33 6.70 8.23
CA LEU A 211 6.54 5.66 7.57
C LEU A 211 5.43 5.15 8.51
N TYR A 212 5.74 4.83 9.76
CA TYR A 212 4.75 4.41 10.75
C TYR A 212 3.79 5.53 11.15
N GLU A 213 4.28 6.75 11.34
CA GLU A 213 3.47 7.94 11.63
C GLU A 213 2.44 8.22 10.54
N SER A 214 2.76 7.91 9.28
CA SER A 214 1.88 8.17 8.13
C SER A 214 0.90 7.01 7.94
N VAL A 215 1.39 5.77 7.96
CA VAL A 215 0.58 4.55 7.83
C VAL A 215 -0.45 4.43 8.96
N GLY A 216 -0.07 4.74 10.21
CA GLY A 216 -0.94 4.61 11.38
C GLY A 216 -2.14 5.56 11.43
N LYS A 217 -2.23 6.54 10.53
CA LYS A 217 -3.34 7.50 10.43
C LYS A 217 -4.50 7.00 9.54
N SER A 218 -4.27 5.95 8.74
CA SER A 218 -5.15 5.49 7.63
C SER A 218 -6.44 4.75 8.00
N GLY A 219 -6.98 4.93 9.22
CA GLY A 219 -8.35 4.50 9.56
C GLY A 219 -8.67 3.00 9.37
N GLY A 220 -7.77 2.11 9.80
CA GLY A 220 -7.72 0.69 9.41
C GLY A 220 -8.97 -0.18 9.65
N GLN A 221 -9.97 -0.09 8.78
CA GLN A 221 -11.07 -1.06 8.68
C GLN A 221 -10.60 -2.31 7.91
N GLY A 222 -9.94 -3.22 8.63
CA GLY A 222 -9.56 -4.56 8.13
C GLY A 222 -8.11 -4.72 7.67
N LEU A 223 -7.40 -3.66 7.30
CA LEU A 223 -6.00 -3.75 6.83
C LEU A 223 -4.95 -3.89 7.94
N TRP A 224 -5.33 -3.85 9.22
CA TRP A 224 -4.39 -3.75 10.34
C TRP A 224 -3.33 -4.89 10.38
N GLU A 225 -3.70 -6.09 9.95
CA GLU A 225 -2.80 -7.26 9.87
C GLU A 225 -1.72 -7.03 8.81
N THR A 226 -2.08 -6.53 7.63
CA THR A 226 -1.15 -6.10 6.59
C THR A 226 -0.22 -4.99 7.07
N LEU A 227 -0.73 -4.00 7.82
CA LEU A 227 0.09 -2.90 8.35
C LEU A 227 1.10 -3.38 9.40
N VAL A 228 0.69 -4.29 10.30
CA VAL A 228 1.59 -4.93 11.29
C VAL A 228 2.61 -5.81 10.59
N ALA A 229 2.20 -6.63 9.61
CA ALA A 229 3.13 -7.43 8.80
C ALA A 229 4.16 -6.54 8.08
N TYR A 230 3.72 -5.42 7.50
CA TYR A 230 4.58 -4.49 6.80
C TYR A 230 5.56 -3.80 7.75
N GLN A 231 5.10 -3.33 8.92
CA GLN A 231 5.95 -2.76 9.96
C GLN A 231 7.03 -3.76 10.41
N LEU A 232 6.65 -5.01 10.71
CA LEU A 232 7.56 -6.09 11.08
C LEU A 232 8.57 -6.40 9.95
N LEU A 233 8.15 -6.37 8.67
CA LEU A 233 9.05 -6.56 7.55
C LEU A 233 10.12 -5.45 7.49
N ILE A 234 9.74 -4.18 7.68
CA ILE A 234 10.67 -3.04 7.69
C ILE A 234 11.69 -3.15 8.83
N VAL A 235 11.25 -3.43 10.06
CA VAL A 235 12.19 -3.66 11.20
C VAL A 235 13.10 -4.85 10.91
N GLY A 236 12.53 -5.93 10.37
CA GLY A 236 13.25 -7.14 9.99
C GLY A 236 14.36 -6.86 8.97
N MET A 237 14.04 -6.13 7.90
CA MET A 237 14.99 -5.70 6.87
C MET A 237 16.09 -4.81 7.45
N GLU A 238 15.77 -3.85 8.32
CA GLU A 238 16.77 -2.96 8.89
C GLU A 238 17.75 -3.69 9.82
N GLN A 239 17.27 -4.53 10.74
CA GLN A 239 18.17 -5.30 11.60
C GLN A 239 18.99 -6.33 10.80
N THR A 240 18.43 -6.89 9.71
CA THR A 240 19.17 -7.73 8.74
C THR A 240 20.20 -6.92 7.94
N GLY A 241 19.94 -5.64 7.68
CA GLY A 241 20.89 -4.70 7.11
C GLY A 241 22.09 -4.45 8.04
N ILE A 242 21.86 -4.26 9.34
CA ILE A 242 22.95 -4.13 10.33
C ILE A 242 23.71 -5.46 10.48
N GLU A 243 23.02 -6.60 10.42
CA GLU A 243 23.64 -7.92 10.35
C GLU A 243 24.56 -8.05 9.12
N ARG A 244 24.11 -7.58 7.94
CA ARG A 244 24.92 -7.51 6.72
C ARG A 244 26.17 -6.68 6.97
N THR A 245 26.06 -5.47 7.55
CA THR A 245 27.21 -4.62 7.87
C THR A 245 28.21 -5.33 8.79
N LEU A 246 27.73 -5.90 9.90
CA LEU A 246 28.58 -6.46 10.95
C LEU A 246 29.25 -7.77 10.51
N GLY A 247 28.55 -8.63 9.78
CA GLY A 247 29.16 -9.83 9.19
C GLY A 247 30.20 -9.47 8.11
N ALA A 248 29.98 -8.41 7.34
CA ALA A 248 30.98 -7.95 6.36
C ALA A 248 32.26 -7.49 7.06
N VAL A 249 32.12 -6.73 8.16
CA VAL A 249 33.22 -6.28 9.02
C VAL A 249 33.96 -7.45 9.68
N PHE A 250 33.25 -8.49 10.15
CA PHE A 250 33.85 -9.72 10.67
C PHE A 250 34.82 -10.34 9.66
N TYR A 251 34.40 -10.51 8.40
CA TYR A 251 35.25 -11.12 7.37
C TYR A 251 36.42 -10.20 6.98
N THR A 252 36.20 -8.88 6.82
CA THR A 252 37.29 -7.95 6.46
C THR A 252 38.32 -7.77 7.58
N GLN A 253 37.96 -8.03 8.85
CA GLN A 253 38.85 -7.95 10.01
C GLN A 253 39.44 -9.31 10.45
N GLY A 254 38.86 -10.44 10.03
CA GLY A 254 39.30 -11.78 10.45
C GLY A 254 38.65 -12.27 11.77
N GLY A 255 37.61 -11.60 12.25
CA GLY A 255 36.91 -11.92 13.49
C GLY A 255 36.31 -10.68 14.17
N PHE A 256 35.60 -10.90 15.28
CA PHE A 256 35.25 -9.82 16.21
C PHE A 256 36.22 -9.79 17.40
N ASP A 257 37.10 -8.79 17.44
CA ASP A 257 38.05 -8.55 18.55
C ASP A 257 37.36 -8.43 19.92
N LYS A 258 36.20 -7.76 19.96
CA LYS A 258 35.48 -7.49 21.22
C LYS A 258 34.28 -8.42 21.33
N PRO A 259 34.08 -9.09 22.48
CA PRO A 259 32.85 -9.85 22.74
C PRO A 259 31.55 -9.01 22.70
N ALA A 260 31.64 -7.68 22.69
CA ALA A 260 30.51 -6.79 22.46
C ALA A 260 30.02 -6.81 21.00
N ASP A 261 30.95 -6.83 20.04
CA ASP A 261 30.65 -6.73 18.60
C ASP A 261 29.97 -8.03 18.12
N TYR A 262 30.51 -9.18 18.57
CA TYR A 262 29.88 -10.49 18.38
C TYR A 262 28.45 -10.54 18.95
N ARG A 263 28.23 -10.04 20.18
CA ARG A 263 26.87 -9.98 20.77
C ARG A 263 25.95 -9.06 19.98
N TRP A 264 26.45 -7.94 19.47
CA TRP A 264 25.68 -7.00 18.65
C TRP A 264 25.26 -7.65 17.32
N TYR A 265 26.19 -8.32 16.62
CA TYR A 265 25.86 -9.13 15.44
C TYR A 265 24.77 -10.17 15.73
N MET A 266 24.95 -10.96 16.80
CA MET A 266 23.99 -12.01 17.17
C MET A 266 22.62 -11.45 17.55
N GLU A 267 22.57 -10.28 18.22
CA GLU A 267 21.32 -9.56 18.48
C GLU A 267 20.63 -9.17 17.16
N LYS A 268 21.35 -8.53 16.24
CA LYS A 268 20.78 -8.02 14.97
C LYS A 268 20.29 -9.14 14.06
N MET A 269 21.04 -10.25 13.96
CA MET A 269 20.56 -11.47 13.29
C MET A 269 19.26 -12.00 13.91
N GLN A 270 19.20 -12.15 15.23
CA GLN A 270 18.04 -12.76 15.89
C GLN A 270 16.81 -11.85 15.85
N VAL A 271 16.96 -10.54 16.06
CA VAL A 271 15.85 -9.58 15.95
C VAL A 271 15.38 -9.46 14.50
N GLY A 272 16.29 -9.43 13.51
CA GLY A 272 15.95 -9.43 12.09
C GLY A 272 15.11 -10.65 11.69
N LYS A 273 15.64 -11.86 11.93
CA LYS A 273 14.94 -13.12 11.64
C LYS A 273 13.60 -13.24 12.38
N SER A 274 13.52 -12.80 13.65
CA SER A 274 12.27 -12.85 14.43
C SER A 274 11.19 -11.93 13.88
N ASN A 275 11.56 -10.73 13.43
CA ASN A 275 10.61 -9.78 12.83
C ASN A 275 10.12 -10.24 11.44
N ILE A 276 11.02 -10.76 10.60
CA ILE A 276 10.63 -11.33 9.29
C ILE A 276 9.69 -12.54 9.48
N TRP A 277 10.01 -13.45 10.42
CA TRP A 277 9.14 -14.57 10.76
C TRP A 277 7.78 -14.13 11.31
N ALA A 278 7.75 -13.09 12.15
CA ALA A 278 6.50 -12.54 12.67
C ALA A 278 5.65 -11.89 11.54
N SER A 279 6.29 -11.19 10.59
CA SER A 279 5.62 -10.63 9.41
C SER A 279 4.89 -11.72 8.61
N GLN A 280 5.53 -12.87 8.39
CA GLN A 280 4.93 -14.06 7.76
C GLN A 280 3.75 -14.68 8.54
N LYS A 281 3.53 -14.31 9.81
CA LYS A 281 2.34 -14.74 10.60
C LYS A 281 1.17 -13.78 10.48
N TYR A 282 1.41 -12.51 10.14
CA TYR A 282 0.38 -11.50 9.92
C TYR A 282 0.01 -11.33 8.43
N SER A 283 0.79 -11.89 7.50
CA SER A 283 0.46 -11.84 6.07
C SER A 283 0.96 -13.07 5.31
N ASP A 284 0.03 -13.86 4.77
CA ASP A 284 0.33 -14.98 3.88
C ASP A 284 1.05 -14.53 2.58
N LEU A 285 0.82 -13.30 2.13
CA LEU A 285 1.53 -12.72 0.97
C LEU A 285 3.05 -12.67 1.20
N VAL A 286 3.49 -12.31 2.41
CA VAL A 286 4.92 -12.30 2.80
C VAL A 286 5.49 -13.72 2.81
N ARG A 287 4.72 -14.67 3.34
CA ARG A 287 5.09 -16.09 3.38
C ARG A 287 5.24 -16.67 1.97
N GLU A 288 4.26 -16.44 1.09
CA GLU A 288 4.21 -16.99 -0.26
C GLU A 288 5.25 -16.38 -1.20
N ILE A 289 5.45 -15.07 -1.16
CA ILE A 289 6.48 -14.45 -2.01
C ILE A 289 7.88 -14.90 -1.57
N LEU A 290 8.20 -14.98 -0.27
CA LEU A 290 9.53 -15.45 0.16
C LEU A 290 9.74 -16.91 -0.25
N GLN A 291 8.76 -17.79 0.02
CA GLN A 291 8.84 -19.21 -0.33
C GLN A 291 8.95 -19.44 -1.84
N GLY A 292 8.29 -18.60 -2.66
CA GLY A 292 8.41 -18.63 -4.12
C GLY A 292 9.75 -18.07 -4.62
N LYS A 293 10.22 -16.94 -4.08
CA LYS A 293 11.45 -16.27 -4.54
C LYS A 293 12.71 -17.10 -4.33
N VAL A 294 12.82 -17.84 -3.23
CA VAL A 294 13.93 -18.79 -3.01
C VAL A 294 14.01 -19.84 -4.12
N GLN A 295 12.88 -20.19 -4.76
CA GLN A 295 12.81 -21.15 -5.87
C GLN A 295 13.06 -20.51 -7.26
N GLU A 296 13.22 -19.18 -7.36
CA GLU A 296 13.51 -18.49 -8.63
C GLU A 296 15.03 -18.39 -8.93
N PHE A 297 15.89 -18.57 -7.93
CA PHE A 297 17.35 -18.47 -8.09
C PHE A 297 17.98 -19.83 -8.47
N GLU A 298 18.98 -19.81 -9.34
CA GLU A 298 19.72 -21.01 -9.77
C GLU A 298 20.66 -21.56 -8.69
N TYR A 299 20.90 -20.80 -7.61
CA TYR A 299 21.75 -21.18 -6.48
C TYR A 299 21.09 -20.82 -5.14
N ASP A 300 21.34 -21.64 -4.12
CA ASP A 300 20.76 -21.44 -2.78
C ASP A 300 21.59 -20.45 -1.95
N TYR A 301 21.15 -19.19 -1.95
CA TYR A 301 21.76 -18.15 -1.12
C TYR A 301 21.38 -18.29 0.37
N GLU A 302 20.29 -18.98 0.73
CA GLU A 302 19.92 -19.19 2.14
C GLU A 302 20.82 -20.24 2.81
N GLU A 303 21.22 -21.29 2.09
CA GLU A 303 22.25 -22.24 2.54
C GLU A 303 23.60 -21.54 2.73
N ILE A 304 24.05 -20.75 1.74
CA ILE A 304 25.31 -19.99 1.83
C ILE A 304 25.32 -19.02 3.02
N ILE A 305 24.27 -18.20 3.18
CA ILE A 305 24.16 -17.28 4.33
C ILE A 305 24.09 -18.08 5.64
N SER A 306 23.46 -19.25 5.67
CA SER A 306 23.39 -20.07 6.88
C SER A 306 24.74 -20.66 7.28
N ALA A 307 25.54 -21.15 6.31
CA ALA A 307 26.91 -21.60 6.56
C ALA A 307 27.82 -20.44 7.03
N MET A 308 27.70 -19.27 6.41
CA MET A 308 28.47 -18.07 6.82
C MET A 308 28.03 -17.52 8.18
N ARG A 309 26.75 -17.64 8.54
CA ARG A 309 26.24 -17.38 9.91
C ARG A 309 26.82 -18.37 10.92
N GLU A 310 26.97 -19.64 10.55
CA GLU A 310 27.60 -20.65 11.42
C GLU A 310 29.07 -20.30 11.67
N GLU A 311 29.85 -19.93 10.65
CA GLU A 311 31.23 -19.48 10.82
C GLU A 311 31.34 -18.27 11.76
N ILE A 312 30.51 -17.23 11.56
CA ILE A 312 30.48 -16.06 12.46
C ILE A 312 30.11 -16.48 13.89
N SER A 313 29.22 -17.46 14.06
CA SER A 313 28.78 -17.95 15.39
C SER A 313 29.91 -18.58 16.23
N TYR A 314 30.95 -19.13 15.60
CA TYR A 314 32.14 -19.64 16.30
C TYR A 314 33.11 -18.53 16.73
N ASN A 315 33.05 -17.35 16.09
CA ASN A 315 33.97 -16.22 16.26
C ASN A 315 35.45 -16.62 16.44
N ASN A 316 35.97 -17.39 15.49
CA ASN A 316 37.33 -17.93 15.56
C ASN A 316 38.40 -16.83 15.43
N ALA A 317 38.94 -16.37 16.56
CA ALA A 317 39.98 -15.34 16.68
C ALA A 317 41.38 -15.77 16.17
N SER A 318 41.44 -16.68 15.21
CA SER A 318 42.65 -17.11 14.49
C SER A 318 42.38 -17.23 12.97
N ARG A 319 41.35 -16.54 12.48
CA ARG A 319 41.01 -16.42 11.06
C ARG A 319 41.74 -15.21 10.46
N GLU A 320 42.23 -15.35 9.23
CA GLU A 320 42.93 -14.27 8.54
C GLU A 320 41.94 -13.22 7.96
N PRO A 321 42.28 -11.91 7.97
CA PRO A 321 41.41 -10.86 7.44
C PRO A 321 41.22 -10.97 5.92
N SER A 322 39.96 -10.98 5.45
CA SER A 322 39.60 -11.27 4.06
C SER A 322 38.56 -10.32 3.47
N TRP A 323 39.03 -9.46 2.57
CA TRP A 323 38.15 -8.57 1.79
C TRP A 323 37.20 -9.33 0.87
N GLN A 324 37.66 -10.42 0.25
CA GLN A 324 36.86 -11.17 -0.71
C GLN A 324 35.66 -11.86 -0.05
N GLU A 325 35.83 -12.38 1.16
CA GLU A 325 34.74 -13.03 1.89
C GLU A 325 33.79 -12.02 2.55
N GLY A 326 34.28 -10.82 2.90
CA GLY A 326 33.41 -9.71 3.34
C GLY A 326 32.49 -9.21 2.23
N ILE A 327 32.99 -9.14 0.98
CA ILE A 327 32.15 -8.86 -0.20
C ILE A 327 31.23 -10.05 -0.50
N TRP A 328 31.70 -11.30 -0.44
CA TRP A 328 30.86 -12.48 -0.67
C TRP A 328 29.68 -12.59 0.31
N TRP A 329 29.91 -12.28 1.60
CA TRP A 329 28.84 -12.16 2.59
C TRP A 329 27.88 -11.02 2.25
N PHE A 330 28.42 -9.84 1.91
CA PHE A 330 27.62 -8.66 1.56
C PHE A 330 26.71 -8.93 0.36
N ASP A 331 27.22 -9.51 -0.72
CA ASP A 331 26.48 -9.77 -1.96
C ASP A 331 25.30 -10.73 -1.72
N ASN A 332 25.54 -11.85 -1.02
CA ASN A 332 24.50 -12.83 -0.72
C ASN A 332 23.43 -12.24 0.23
N MET A 333 23.83 -11.53 1.29
CA MET A 333 22.90 -10.82 2.17
C MET A 333 22.13 -9.71 1.44
N THR A 334 22.71 -9.10 0.40
CA THR A 334 22.03 -8.12 -0.44
C THR A 334 20.92 -8.76 -1.26
N ILE A 335 21.15 -9.92 -1.86
CA ILE A 335 20.12 -10.68 -2.60
C ILE A 335 18.95 -11.10 -1.68
N TYR A 336 19.23 -11.44 -0.42
CA TYR A 336 18.18 -11.64 0.59
C TYR A 336 17.40 -10.35 0.90
N ILE A 337 18.08 -9.24 1.16
CA ILE A 337 17.43 -7.94 1.47
C ILE A 337 16.63 -7.39 0.28
N ASP A 338 17.12 -7.52 -0.96
CA ASP A 338 16.38 -7.15 -2.16
C ASP A 338 15.16 -8.06 -2.39
N THR A 339 15.23 -9.34 -2.01
CA THR A 339 14.04 -10.21 -2.00
C THR A 339 12.99 -9.72 -0.99
N LEU A 340 13.39 -9.29 0.21
CA LEU A 340 12.48 -8.71 1.21
C LEU A 340 11.89 -7.36 0.75
N LYS A 341 12.68 -6.53 0.06
CA LYS A 341 12.26 -5.28 -0.58
C LYS A 341 11.26 -5.51 -1.73
N ASP A 342 11.39 -6.62 -2.46
CA ASP A 342 10.41 -7.04 -3.46
C ASP A 342 9.08 -7.47 -2.83
N ILE A 343 9.11 -8.08 -1.63
CA ILE A 343 7.93 -8.33 -0.81
C ILE A 343 7.32 -7.01 -0.34
N GLN A 344 8.12 -6.10 0.23
CA GLN A 344 7.68 -4.78 0.68
C GLN A 344 6.93 -4.02 -0.43
N ARG A 345 7.49 -4.02 -1.64
CA ARG A 345 6.87 -3.43 -2.84
C ARG A 345 5.51 -4.07 -3.15
N LYS A 346 5.43 -5.40 -3.16
CA LYS A 346 4.18 -6.13 -3.43
C LYS A 346 3.13 -5.97 -2.33
N MET A 347 3.53 -5.87 -1.06
CA MET A 347 2.62 -5.55 0.05
C MET A 347 1.99 -4.17 -0.14
N ALA A 348 2.80 -3.17 -0.53
CA ALA A 348 2.31 -1.85 -0.90
C ALA A 348 1.44 -1.89 -2.17
N GLU A 349 1.59 -2.84 -3.08
CA GLU A 349 0.72 -2.95 -4.26
C GLU A 349 -0.63 -3.67 -3.99
N VAL A 350 -0.81 -4.26 -2.79
CA VAL A 350 -1.99 -5.07 -2.41
C VAL A 350 -2.81 -4.47 -1.25
N GLY A 351 -2.21 -3.60 -0.42
CA GLY A 351 -2.88 -2.79 0.60
C GLY A 351 -3.40 -1.48 0.06
#